data_AF-A0AAU4NRI5-F1
#
_entry.id   AF-A0AAU4NRI5-F1
#
_cell.length_a   1.000
_cell.length_b   1.000
_cell.length_c   1.000
_cell.angle_alpha   90.00
_cell.angle_beta   90.00
_cell.angle_gamma   90.00
#
_symmetry.space_group_name_H-M   'P 1'
#
loop_
_entity.id
_entity.type
_entity.pdbx_description
1 polymer ?
#
loop_
_entity_poly.entity_id
_entity_poly.type
_entity_poly.pdbx_seq_one_letter_code
_entity_poly.pdbx_strand_id
1 'polypeptide(L)'
;MSEKSDDTGRSPSGYEPAASPYDQPTERIGGGSGAQLPRTDDELDAERSRTAHPTEKLTGYPGDTTTASRTEPAYDDSATRAIPVAGTDRTATPAEVRPEVVPERRGTLDLGLLILRVSVGAIVLVHGLQKLTGWFDGPGLSGFQEIVAGSGYDQARLLSILGAVGEVAGGALLILGLATPLAGAAVLAVMINAWLVRQVGEPGLQFFAPAGVEYETLLVLASASIILTGPGRIAVDGGRGWARRPFIGSFLALAIGIGGAAALWIFLNGADPFA
;
A
#
# COMPACT_ATOMS: atom_id res chain seq x y z
N MET A 1 80.45 22.80 -24.95
CA MET A 1 81.22 22.57 -23.71
C MET A 1 80.34 23.03 -22.55
N SER A 2 80.23 22.17 -21.53
CA SER A 2 79.42 22.26 -20.31
C SER A 2 77.93 21.92 -20.41
N GLU A 3 77.70 20.63 -20.15
CA GLU A 3 76.51 20.03 -19.52
C GLU A 3 75.96 20.84 -18.35
N LYS A 4 74.63 20.79 -18.19
CA LYS A 4 73.99 20.85 -16.88
C LYS A 4 73.15 19.59 -16.70
N SER A 5 73.77 18.63 -16.02
CA SER A 5 73.15 17.51 -15.33
C SER A 5 72.10 18.02 -14.34
N ASP A 6 70.90 17.45 -14.37
CA ASP A 6 70.05 17.38 -13.18
C ASP A 6 69.87 15.92 -12.79
N ASP A 7 70.25 15.72 -11.54
CA ASP A 7 70.47 14.53 -10.79
C ASP A 7 69.16 14.01 -10.18
N THR A 8 69.18 12.70 -9.93
CA THR A 8 68.38 11.83 -9.07
C THR A 8 67.26 12.48 -8.21
N GLY A 9 66.07 11.89 -8.10
CA GLY A 9 65.85 10.49 -7.81
C GLY A 9 65.97 10.16 -6.31
N ARG A 10 65.27 10.85 -5.39
CA ARG A 10 64.74 10.24 -4.17
C ARG A 10 63.71 11.10 -3.42
N SER A 11 62.54 10.50 -3.17
CA SER A 11 61.48 10.97 -2.29
C SER A 11 61.94 11.13 -0.83
N PRO A 12 61.33 12.07 -0.09
CA PRO A 12 60.83 11.71 1.24
C PRO A 12 59.52 12.44 1.55
N SER A 13 58.39 11.79 1.32
CA SER A 13 57.20 12.01 2.13
C SER A 13 56.34 10.75 2.08
N GLY A 14 56.26 10.08 3.22
CA GLY A 14 55.49 8.86 3.42
C GLY A 14 54.00 9.16 3.39
N TYR A 15 53.43 9.12 2.19
CA TYR A 15 51.99 9.05 1.99
C TYR A 15 51.72 7.79 1.17
N GLU A 16 51.50 6.67 1.85
CA GLU A 16 50.82 5.53 1.23
C GLU A 16 49.38 5.96 0.97
N PRO A 17 48.89 5.96 -0.28
CA PRO A 17 47.47 6.15 -0.53
C PRO A 17 46.72 5.00 0.14
N ALA A 18 45.82 5.34 1.07
CA ALA A 18 44.92 4.39 1.67
C ALA A 18 44.11 3.69 0.56
N ALA A 19 44.26 2.38 0.46
CA ALA A 19 43.48 1.56 -0.45
C ALA A 19 41.99 1.76 -0.17
N SER A 20 41.26 2.19 -1.19
CA SER A 20 39.81 2.33 -1.14
C SER A 20 39.18 0.97 -0.79
N PRO A 21 38.10 0.92 0.01
CA PRO A 21 37.34 -0.32 0.27
C PRO A 21 36.79 -0.99 -1.00
N TYR A 22 36.86 -0.30 -2.14
CA TYR A 22 36.36 -0.73 -3.43
C TYR A 22 37.47 -1.19 -4.40
N ASP A 23 38.75 -1.11 -4.03
CA ASP A 23 39.89 -1.55 -4.84
C ASP A 23 40.33 -2.98 -4.51
N GLN A 24 39.37 -3.91 -4.51
CA GLN A 24 39.71 -5.33 -4.53
C GLN A 24 39.83 -5.79 -5.99
N PRO A 25 40.95 -6.40 -6.40
CA PRO A 25 40.99 -7.11 -7.68
C PRO A 25 39.92 -8.20 -7.67
N THR A 26 39.26 -8.40 -8.81
CA THR A 26 38.29 -9.49 -9.04
C THR A 26 38.99 -10.84 -8.93
N GLU A 27 39.34 -11.26 -7.72
CA GLU A 27 39.86 -12.58 -7.47
C GLU A 27 38.70 -13.55 -7.27
N ARG A 28 38.70 -14.55 -8.17
CA ARG A 28 38.49 -15.96 -7.84
C ARG A 28 37.26 -16.27 -7.00
N ILE A 29 36.24 -16.77 -7.70
CA ILE A 29 35.31 -17.75 -7.14
C ILE A 29 36.15 -18.90 -6.58
N GLY A 30 36.25 -18.96 -5.25
CA GLY A 30 36.81 -20.08 -4.52
C GLY A 30 36.03 -21.33 -4.85
N GLY A 31 36.71 -22.34 -5.39
CA GLY A 31 36.17 -23.67 -5.57
C GLY A 31 35.93 -24.32 -4.20
N GLY A 32 34.66 -24.38 -3.80
CA GLY A 32 34.19 -25.15 -2.66
C GLY A 32 33.03 -26.03 -3.10
N SER A 33 33.33 -27.33 -3.23
CA SER A 33 32.43 -28.50 -3.31
C SER A 33 31.04 -28.30 -3.94
N GLY A 34 30.88 -28.81 -5.17
CA GLY A 34 29.62 -28.82 -5.88
C GLY A 34 28.56 -29.67 -5.20
N ALA A 35 27.53 -29.01 -4.66
CA ALA A 35 26.20 -29.58 -4.65
C ALA A 35 25.57 -29.27 -6.00
N GLN A 36 25.54 -30.27 -6.89
CA GLN A 36 24.86 -30.17 -8.16
C GLN A 36 23.37 -29.92 -7.88
N LEU A 37 22.87 -28.74 -8.28
CA LEU A 37 21.45 -28.44 -8.18
C LEU A 37 20.66 -29.49 -8.98
N PRO A 38 19.57 -30.05 -8.42
CA PRO A 38 18.76 -31.02 -9.11
C PRO A 38 18.24 -30.41 -10.41
N ARG A 39 18.51 -31.06 -11.54
CA ARG A 39 18.14 -30.51 -12.86
C ARG A 39 16.77 -30.99 -13.33
N THR A 40 16.18 -31.95 -12.62
CA THR A 40 14.93 -32.63 -12.99
C THR A 40 14.13 -32.97 -11.75
N ASP A 41 12.80 -32.91 -11.85
CA ASP A 41 11.86 -33.12 -10.74
C ASP A 41 12.01 -34.51 -10.08
N ASP A 42 12.49 -35.52 -10.83
CA ASP A 42 12.71 -36.89 -10.34
C ASP A 42 13.77 -37.00 -9.22
N GLU A 43 14.71 -36.05 -9.12
CA GLU A 43 15.76 -36.06 -8.08
C GLU A 43 15.25 -35.53 -6.72
N LEU A 44 14.17 -34.74 -6.70
CA LEU A 44 13.56 -34.20 -5.47
C LEU A 44 12.77 -35.27 -4.69
N ASP A 45 12.12 -36.19 -5.40
CA ASP A 45 11.30 -37.25 -4.79
C ASP A 45 12.15 -38.37 -4.13
N ALA A 46 13.37 -38.55 -4.61
CA ALA A 46 14.31 -39.55 -4.08
C ALA A 46 14.80 -39.21 -2.66
N GLU A 47 14.93 -37.93 -2.31
CA GLU A 47 15.27 -37.51 -0.94
C GLU A 47 14.07 -37.62 0.01
N ARG A 48 12.86 -37.35 -0.47
CA ARG A 48 11.63 -37.42 0.35
C ARG A 48 11.32 -38.84 0.83
N SER A 49 11.76 -39.84 0.09
CA SER A 49 11.59 -41.26 0.45
C SER A 49 12.51 -41.72 1.58
N ARG A 50 13.57 -40.96 1.92
CA ARG A 50 14.59 -41.37 2.92
C ARG A 50 14.29 -40.89 4.35
N THR A 51 13.29 -40.03 4.56
CA THR A 51 12.95 -39.46 5.87
C THR A 51 11.48 -39.65 6.27
N ALA A 52 10.82 -40.70 5.75
CA ALA A 52 9.51 -41.10 6.24
C ALA A 52 9.64 -41.93 7.53
N HIS A 53 9.31 -41.32 8.67
CA HIS A 53 9.11 -42.04 9.93
C HIS A 53 7.97 -43.06 9.79
N PRO A 54 8.08 -44.28 10.37
CA PRO A 54 7.08 -45.32 10.19
C PRO A 54 5.84 -45.04 11.05
N THR A 55 4.75 -44.63 10.41
CA THR A 55 3.44 -44.52 11.05
C THR A 55 2.74 -45.89 11.01
N GLU A 56 2.52 -46.43 12.21
CA GLU A 56 1.54 -47.47 12.60
C GLU A 56 1.61 -48.86 11.95
N LYS A 57 2.22 -49.79 12.70
CA LYS A 57 1.97 -51.23 12.63
C LYS A 57 0.51 -51.52 13.07
N LEU A 58 -0.29 -52.13 12.20
CA LEU A 58 -1.55 -52.75 12.62
C LEU A 58 -1.27 -53.90 13.61
N THR A 59 -1.98 -53.91 14.73
CA THR A 59 -1.98 -54.98 15.73
C THR A 59 -2.68 -56.22 15.16
N GLY A 60 -1.98 -57.35 15.10
CA GLY A 60 -2.56 -58.65 14.75
C GLY A 60 -3.43 -59.20 15.89
N TYR A 61 -4.63 -59.66 15.56
CA TYR A 61 -5.54 -60.32 16.51
C TYR A 61 -5.09 -61.77 16.76
N PRO A 62 -5.20 -62.33 17.99
CA PRO A 62 -4.75 -63.69 18.27
C PRO A 62 -5.65 -64.71 17.57
N GLY A 63 -5.04 -65.63 16.82
CA GLY A 63 -5.72 -66.81 16.31
C GLY A 63 -5.88 -67.82 17.44
N ASP A 64 -7.12 -68.07 17.87
CA ASP A 64 -7.44 -69.18 18.74
C ASP A 64 -8.00 -70.32 17.89
N THR A 65 -7.28 -71.44 17.86
CA THR A 65 -7.69 -72.69 17.23
C THR A 65 -8.84 -73.30 18.00
N THR A 66 -10.00 -73.48 17.37
CA THR A 66 -10.98 -74.48 17.82
C THR A 66 -11.59 -75.23 16.64
N THR A 67 -11.24 -76.51 16.57
CA THR A 67 -11.81 -77.53 15.71
C THR A 67 -13.21 -77.89 16.22
N ALA A 68 -14.28 -77.67 15.45
CA ALA A 68 -15.54 -78.38 15.70
C ALA A 68 -16.52 -78.35 14.51
N SER A 69 -16.83 -79.56 14.05
CA SER A 69 -18.07 -80.02 13.42
C SER A 69 -18.53 -79.41 12.08
N ARG A 70 -18.21 -80.15 11.00
CA ARG A 70 -18.88 -80.08 9.70
C ARG A 70 -20.34 -80.52 9.88
N THR A 71 -21.26 -79.57 9.78
CA THR A 71 -22.67 -79.83 9.47
C THR A 71 -22.99 -79.00 8.23
N GLU A 72 -23.21 -79.66 7.10
CA GLU A 72 -23.64 -79.03 5.85
C GLU A 72 -25.05 -78.45 6.06
N PRO A 73 -25.26 -77.13 5.98
CA PRO A 73 -26.61 -76.58 5.93
C PRO A 73 -27.15 -76.74 4.51
N ALA A 74 -28.31 -77.38 4.40
CA ALA A 74 -29.11 -77.40 3.18
C ALA A 74 -29.38 -75.96 2.71
N TYR A 75 -28.92 -75.63 1.50
CA TYR A 75 -29.09 -74.31 0.90
C TYR A 75 -30.54 -74.16 0.40
N ASP A 76 -31.32 -73.32 1.06
CA ASP A 76 -32.60 -72.82 0.57
C ASP A 76 -32.31 -71.66 -0.40
N ASP A 77 -32.55 -71.89 -1.69
CA ASP A 77 -32.25 -70.95 -2.80
C ASP A 77 -33.31 -69.83 -2.94
N SER A 78 -34.12 -69.58 -1.92
CA SER A 78 -35.24 -68.64 -1.99
C SER A 78 -34.91 -67.20 -1.52
N ALA A 79 -33.66 -66.87 -1.24
CA ALA A 79 -33.26 -65.55 -0.75
C ALA A 79 -32.51 -64.65 -1.76
N THR A 80 -32.66 -64.87 -3.08
CA THR A 80 -32.23 -63.87 -4.08
C THR A 80 -33.41 -63.01 -4.52
N ARG A 81 -34.03 -62.29 -3.58
CA ARG A 81 -34.74 -61.06 -3.95
C ARG A 81 -33.68 -60.00 -4.16
N ALA A 82 -33.45 -59.64 -5.42
CA ALA A 82 -32.62 -58.51 -5.80
C ALA A 82 -33.01 -57.29 -4.95
N ILE A 83 -32.11 -56.85 -4.08
CA ILE A 83 -32.22 -55.52 -3.49
C ILE A 83 -32.19 -54.56 -4.68
N PRO A 84 -33.20 -53.70 -4.89
CA PRO A 84 -33.07 -52.66 -5.88
C PRO A 84 -31.91 -51.79 -5.40
N VAL A 85 -30.77 -51.92 -6.07
CA VAL A 85 -29.70 -50.92 -6.00
C VAL A 85 -30.36 -49.65 -6.51
N ALA A 86 -30.81 -48.82 -5.59
CA ALA A 86 -31.21 -47.47 -5.91
C ALA A 86 -29.99 -46.86 -6.59
N GLY A 87 -30.09 -46.68 -7.91
CA GLY A 87 -29.08 -46.06 -8.74
C GLY A 87 -28.88 -44.65 -8.23
N THR A 88 -27.99 -44.49 -7.26
CA THR A 88 -27.37 -43.21 -7.00
C THR A 88 -26.22 -43.12 -7.97
N ASP A 89 -26.50 -42.61 -9.16
CA ASP A 89 -25.51 -41.87 -9.95
C ASP A 89 -25.07 -40.67 -9.10
N ARG A 90 -24.27 -40.94 -8.08
CA ARG A 90 -23.48 -39.92 -7.41
C ARG A 90 -22.12 -39.97 -8.05
N THR A 91 -22.06 -39.40 -9.24
CA THR A 91 -20.82 -38.80 -9.73
C THR A 91 -20.46 -37.74 -8.67
N ALA A 92 -19.61 -38.11 -7.72
CA ALA A 92 -19.08 -37.14 -6.77
C ALA A 92 -18.29 -36.14 -7.60
N THR A 93 -18.88 -34.98 -7.87
CA THR A 93 -18.15 -33.84 -8.41
C THR A 93 -16.97 -33.60 -7.48
N PRO A 94 -15.71 -33.61 -7.96
CA PRO A 94 -14.57 -33.29 -7.13
C PRO A 94 -14.87 -31.99 -6.40
N ALA A 95 -14.78 -32.00 -5.07
CA ALA A 95 -14.93 -30.78 -4.30
C ALA A 95 -13.87 -29.81 -4.79
N GLU A 96 -14.29 -28.72 -5.43
CA GLU A 96 -13.40 -27.66 -5.85
C GLU A 96 -12.79 -27.07 -4.57
N VAL A 97 -11.57 -27.51 -4.24
CA VAL A 97 -10.77 -26.89 -3.17
C VAL A 97 -10.43 -25.50 -3.68
N ARG A 98 -11.31 -24.53 -3.40
CA ARG A 98 -10.97 -23.13 -3.58
C ARG A 98 -9.73 -22.88 -2.74
N PRO A 99 -8.59 -22.48 -3.32
CA PRO A 99 -7.45 -22.12 -2.53
C PRO A 99 -7.91 -21.05 -1.56
N GLU A 100 -7.81 -21.33 -0.26
CA GLU A 100 -8.00 -20.31 0.75
C GLU A 100 -6.93 -19.26 0.46
N VAL A 101 -7.36 -18.15 -0.13
CA VAL A 101 -6.48 -17.01 -0.41
C VAL A 101 -6.13 -16.44 0.96
N VAL A 102 -5.11 -17.00 1.60
CA VAL A 102 -4.48 -16.41 2.76
C VAL A 102 -3.91 -15.10 2.24
N PRO A 103 -4.49 -13.94 2.60
CA PRO A 103 -4.00 -12.70 2.05
C PRO A 103 -2.64 -12.46 2.71
N GLU A 104 -1.56 -12.59 1.92
CA GLU A 104 -0.22 -12.17 2.34
C GLU A 104 -0.21 -10.64 2.52
N ARG A 105 -0.74 -10.19 3.66
CA ARG A 105 -0.70 -8.79 4.05
C ARG A 105 0.59 -8.59 4.81
N ARG A 106 1.46 -7.70 4.32
CA ARG A 106 2.49 -7.08 5.16
C ARG A 106 1.79 -6.52 6.40
N GLY A 107 2.11 -7.04 7.58
CA GLY A 107 1.42 -6.69 8.84
C GLY A 107 1.48 -5.20 9.21
N THR A 108 2.32 -4.42 8.53
CA THR A 108 2.55 -2.99 8.77
C THR A 108 1.78 -2.05 7.85
N LEU A 109 1.01 -2.54 6.88
CA LEU A 109 0.27 -1.69 5.92
C LEU A 109 -0.69 -0.74 6.63
N ASP A 110 -1.47 -1.25 7.59
CA ASP A 110 -2.44 -0.44 8.32
C ASP A 110 -1.79 0.65 9.17
N LEU A 111 -0.58 0.39 9.69
CA LEU A 111 0.22 1.38 10.38
C LEU A 111 0.72 2.46 9.42
N GLY A 112 1.20 2.07 8.23
CA GLY A 112 1.60 3.01 7.18
C GLY A 112 0.45 3.93 6.74
N LEU A 113 -0.76 3.39 6.57
CA LEU A 113 -1.96 4.19 6.25
C LEU A 113 -2.39 5.10 7.40
N LEU A 114 -2.20 4.68 8.66
CA LEU A 114 -2.43 5.55 9.81
C LEU A 114 -1.47 6.73 9.78
N ILE A 115 -0.16 6.48 9.61
CA ILE A 115 0.86 7.52 9.56
C ILE A 115 0.56 8.51 8.42
N LEU A 116 0.27 8.02 7.21
CA LEU A 116 -0.05 8.87 6.07
C LEU A 116 -1.24 9.79 6.38
N ARG A 117 -2.33 9.24 6.93
CA ARG A 117 -3.54 10.03 7.26
C ARG A 117 -3.32 11.03 8.37
N VAL A 118 -2.66 10.62 9.45
CA VAL A 118 -2.40 11.52 10.58
C VAL A 118 -1.46 12.64 10.16
N SER A 119 -0.41 12.35 9.38
CA SER A 119 0.52 13.37 8.90
C SER A 119 -0.17 14.39 8.00
N VAL A 120 -0.87 13.93 6.95
CA VAL A 120 -1.61 14.84 6.04
C VAL A 120 -2.69 15.60 6.79
N GLY A 121 -3.47 14.90 7.61
CA GLY A 121 -4.55 15.50 8.38
C GLY A 121 -4.07 16.53 9.40
N ALA A 122 -2.95 16.27 10.10
CA ALA A 122 -2.37 17.21 11.06
C ALA A 122 -1.83 18.46 10.38
N ILE A 123 -1.10 18.29 9.28
CA ILE A 123 -0.58 19.40 8.48
C ILE A 123 -1.72 20.33 8.06
N VAL A 124 -2.74 19.77 7.43
CA VAL A 124 -3.87 20.55 6.90
C VAL A 124 -4.71 21.13 8.04
N LEU A 125 -4.88 20.43 9.16
CA LEU A 125 -5.55 20.95 10.34
C LEU A 125 -4.83 22.17 10.93
N VAL A 126 -3.50 22.13 11.02
CA VAL A 126 -2.70 23.26 11.51
C VAL A 126 -2.85 24.47 10.58
N HIS A 127 -2.74 24.26 9.26
CA HIS A 127 -3.00 25.33 8.28
C HIS A 127 -4.43 25.89 8.38
N GLY A 128 -5.41 25.01 8.57
CA GLY A 128 -6.80 25.40 8.76
C GLY A 128 -6.99 26.23 10.03
N LEU A 129 -6.34 25.87 11.14
CA LEU A 129 -6.39 26.65 12.39
C LEU A 129 -5.70 28.01 12.24
N GLN A 130 -4.56 28.08 11.54
CA GLN A 130 -3.92 29.35 11.20
C GLN A 130 -4.86 30.28 10.43
N LYS A 131 -5.58 29.72 9.44
CA LYS A 131 -6.52 30.47 8.60
C LYS A 131 -7.84 30.78 9.29
N LEU A 132 -8.33 29.91 10.18
CA LEU A 132 -9.65 30.08 10.79
C LEU A 132 -9.59 30.91 12.07
N THR A 133 -8.60 30.64 12.94
CA THR A 133 -8.52 31.21 14.29
C THR A 133 -7.30 32.10 14.51
N GLY A 134 -6.32 32.10 13.60
CA GLY A 134 -5.07 32.85 13.77
C GLY A 134 -4.09 32.18 14.76
N TRP A 135 -4.30 30.91 15.08
CA TRP A 135 -3.33 30.16 15.89
C TRP A 135 -1.96 30.09 15.21
N PHE A 136 -0.90 29.93 16.01
CA PHE A 136 0.48 29.84 15.51
C PHE A 136 0.92 31.04 14.66
N ASP A 137 0.55 32.25 15.08
CA ASP A 137 0.83 33.50 14.35
C ASP A 137 0.25 33.48 12.92
N GLY A 138 -0.87 32.78 12.77
CA GLY A 138 -1.58 32.66 11.49
C GLY A 138 -2.35 33.93 11.15
N PRO A 139 -2.71 34.13 9.87
CA PRO A 139 -3.37 35.34 9.40
C PRO A 139 -4.78 35.54 9.97
N GLY A 140 -5.37 34.49 10.54
CA GLY A 140 -6.78 34.46 10.92
C GLY A 140 -7.70 34.57 9.70
N LEU A 141 -9.02 34.54 9.94
CA LEU A 141 -9.98 34.46 8.84
C LEU A 141 -10.01 35.74 8.00
N SER A 142 -9.83 36.90 8.63
CA SER A 142 -9.76 38.20 7.93
C SER A 142 -8.51 38.29 7.06
N GLY A 143 -7.33 37.96 7.59
CA GLY A 143 -6.09 38.00 6.80
C GLY A 143 -6.09 36.95 5.68
N PHE A 144 -6.66 35.77 5.92
CA PHE A 144 -6.83 34.79 4.85
C PHE A 144 -7.80 35.28 3.76
N GLN A 145 -8.85 36.00 4.13
CA GLN A 145 -9.73 36.64 3.16
C GLN A 145 -9.02 37.69 2.30
N GLU A 146 -8.13 38.48 2.87
CA GLU A 146 -7.30 39.43 2.13
C GLU A 146 -6.35 38.72 1.16
N ILE A 147 -5.72 37.62 1.58
CA ILE A 147 -4.86 36.79 0.71
C ILE A 147 -5.66 36.22 -0.47
N VAL A 148 -6.85 35.68 -0.21
CA VAL A 148 -7.71 35.12 -1.26
C VAL A 148 -8.20 36.22 -2.21
N ALA A 149 -8.59 37.38 -1.69
CA ALA A 149 -8.98 38.53 -2.52
C ALA A 149 -7.82 39.04 -3.38
N GLY A 150 -6.61 39.11 -2.82
CA GLY A 150 -5.40 39.51 -3.55
C GLY A 150 -4.95 38.50 -4.61
N SER A 151 -5.44 37.26 -4.54
CA SER A 151 -5.15 36.20 -5.51
C SER A 151 -6.06 36.22 -6.74
N GLY A 152 -7.05 37.12 -6.79
CA GLY A 152 -7.93 37.31 -7.95
C GLY A 152 -9.34 36.72 -7.82
N TYR A 153 -9.71 36.15 -6.66
CA TYR A 153 -11.04 35.55 -6.49
C TYR A 153 -12.16 36.57 -6.24
N ASP A 154 -13.23 36.50 -7.05
CA ASP A 154 -14.43 37.33 -6.92
C ASP A 154 -15.19 37.08 -5.60
N GLN A 155 -15.24 35.83 -5.15
CA GLN A 155 -15.99 35.41 -3.95
C GLN A 155 -15.06 35.08 -2.78
N ALA A 156 -14.06 35.95 -2.53
CA ALA A 156 -13.03 35.74 -1.53
C ALA A 156 -13.57 35.37 -0.14
N ARG A 157 -14.63 36.05 0.34
CA ARG A 157 -15.24 35.75 1.65
C ARG A 157 -15.75 34.32 1.76
N LEU A 158 -16.48 33.84 0.75
CA LEU A 158 -17.03 32.48 0.75
C LEU A 158 -15.90 31.45 0.69
N LEU A 159 -14.93 31.66 -0.20
CA LEU A 159 -13.78 30.77 -0.37
C LEU A 159 -12.91 30.69 0.87
N SER A 160 -12.68 31.79 1.57
CA SER A 160 -11.88 31.77 2.78
C SER A 160 -12.55 30.99 3.90
N ILE A 161 -13.87 31.11 4.04
CA ILE A 161 -14.65 30.30 5.00
C ILE A 161 -14.62 28.84 4.60
N LEU A 162 -14.96 28.50 3.34
CA LEU A 162 -14.98 27.12 2.85
C LEU A 162 -13.60 26.46 2.93
N GLY A 163 -12.55 27.19 2.55
CA GLY A 163 -11.18 26.72 2.62
C GLY A 163 -10.73 26.47 4.05
N ALA A 164 -10.88 27.45 4.94
CA ALA A 164 -10.45 27.32 6.33
C ALA A 164 -11.24 26.23 7.07
N VAL A 165 -12.57 26.20 6.93
CA VAL A 165 -13.41 25.15 7.53
C VAL A 165 -13.13 23.79 6.90
N GLY A 166 -12.94 23.73 5.58
CA GLY A 166 -12.62 22.51 4.86
C GLY A 166 -11.29 21.90 5.30
N GLU A 167 -10.27 22.73 5.55
CA GLU A 167 -8.98 22.28 6.07
C GLU A 167 -9.10 21.76 7.51
N VAL A 168 -9.80 22.49 8.39
CA VAL A 168 -9.98 22.07 9.79
C VAL A 168 -10.81 20.78 9.87
N ALA A 169 -11.99 20.77 9.23
CA ALA A 169 -12.88 19.62 9.26
C ALA A 169 -12.28 18.42 8.52
N GLY A 170 -11.73 18.63 7.33
CA GLY A 170 -11.08 17.58 6.54
C GLY A 170 -9.87 16.98 7.27
N GLY A 171 -9.01 17.82 7.84
CA GLY A 171 -7.85 17.39 8.62
C GLY A 171 -8.25 16.58 9.85
N ALA A 172 -9.23 17.05 10.62
CA ALA A 172 -9.74 16.32 11.79
C ALA A 172 -10.37 14.97 11.42
N LEU A 173 -11.19 14.93 10.37
CA LEU A 173 -11.80 13.70 9.88
C LEU A 173 -10.77 12.68 9.37
N LEU A 174 -9.71 13.15 8.71
CA LEU A 174 -8.60 12.29 8.28
C LEU A 174 -7.85 11.67 9.47
N ILE A 175 -7.51 12.47 10.48
CA ILE A 175 -6.83 11.99 11.70
C ILE A 175 -7.67 10.93 12.40
N LEU A 176 -8.97 11.16 12.55
CA LEU A 176 -9.89 10.21 13.16
C LEU A 176 -10.13 8.97 12.27
N GLY A 177 -9.91 9.10 10.96
CA GLY A 177 -10.29 8.06 10.01
C GLY A 177 -11.80 7.90 9.88
N LEU A 178 -12.54 9.02 9.94
CA LEU A 178 -13.98 9.08 9.76
C LEU A 178 -14.27 9.55 8.33
N ALA A 179 -15.18 8.86 7.62
CA ALA A 179 -15.55 9.17 6.23
C ALA A 179 -14.33 9.43 5.30
N THR A 180 -13.25 8.64 5.46
CA THR A 180 -11.91 8.96 4.91
C THR A 180 -11.87 9.32 3.42
N PRO A 181 -12.57 8.64 2.50
CA PRO A 181 -12.55 9.04 1.08
C PRO A 181 -13.16 10.43 0.85
N LEU A 182 -14.20 10.80 1.60
CA LEU A 182 -14.83 12.12 1.52
C LEU A 182 -13.96 13.19 2.17
N ALA A 183 -13.39 12.90 3.34
CA ALA A 183 -12.44 13.81 4.00
C ALA A 183 -11.19 14.05 3.12
N GLY A 184 -10.65 12.99 2.51
CA GLY A 184 -9.56 13.07 1.55
C GLY A 184 -9.95 13.88 0.31
N ALA A 185 -11.16 13.73 -0.22
CA ALA A 185 -11.65 14.51 -1.36
C ALA A 185 -11.77 16.01 -1.03
N ALA A 186 -12.23 16.37 0.16
CA ALA A 186 -12.27 17.75 0.62
C ALA A 186 -10.87 18.35 0.74
N VAL A 187 -9.93 17.64 1.37
CA VAL A 187 -8.53 18.08 1.47
C VAL A 187 -7.88 18.19 0.09
N LEU A 188 -8.09 17.21 -0.79
CA LEU A 188 -7.62 17.24 -2.17
C LEU A 188 -8.11 18.49 -2.90
N ALA A 189 -9.39 18.84 -2.76
CA ALA A 189 -9.96 20.00 -3.43
C ALA A 189 -9.31 21.32 -2.97
N VAL A 190 -9.05 21.46 -1.66
CA VAL A 190 -8.37 22.65 -1.14
C VAL A 190 -6.91 22.71 -1.58
N MET A 191 -6.19 21.57 -1.58
CA MET A 191 -4.79 21.53 -1.99
C MET A 191 -4.61 21.80 -3.50
N ILE A 192 -5.55 21.36 -4.35
CA ILE A 192 -5.54 21.72 -5.77
C ILE A 192 -5.73 23.23 -5.95
N ASN A 193 -6.66 23.86 -5.22
CA ASN A 193 -6.84 25.31 -5.31
C ASN A 193 -5.60 26.08 -4.80
N ALA A 194 -4.98 25.63 -3.71
CA ALA A 194 -3.73 26.21 -3.22
C ALA A 194 -2.61 26.10 -4.27
N TRP A 195 -2.47 24.93 -4.91
CA TRP A 195 -1.53 24.70 -6.01
C TRP A 195 -1.77 25.68 -7.18
N LEU A 196 -3.03 25.83 -7.61
CA LEU A 196 -3.39 26.72 -8.72
C LEU A 196 -3.09 28.18 -8.43
N VAL A 197 -3.41 28.67 -7.23
CA VAL A 197 -3.11 30.04 -6.81
C VAL A 197 -1.61 30.32 -6.88
N ARG A 198 -0.78 29.40 -6.39
CA ARG A 198 0.68 29.55 -6.45
C ARG A 198 1.22 29.52 -7.88
N GLN A 199 0.67 28.65 -8.72
CA GLN A 199 1.11 28.52 -10.11
C GLN A 199 0.71 29.71 -10.99
N VAL A 200 -0.41 30.37 -10.70
CA VAL A 200 -0.84 31.57 -11.45
C VAL A 200 -0.10 32.82 -11.00
N GLY A 201 0.36 32.88 -9.75
CA GLY A 201 1.03 34.06 -9.19
C GLY A 201 2.39 34.39 -9.81
N GLU A 202 3.07 33.41 -10.42
CA GLU A 202 4.42 33.59 -10.99
C GLU A 202 4.50 33.02 -12.42
N PRO A 203 5.13 33.74 -13.39
CA PRO A 203 5.36 33.19 -14.72
C PRO A 203 6.28 31.97 -14.70
N GLY A 204 5.84 30.88 -15.34
CA GLY A 204 6.61 29.63 -15.45
C GLY A 204 6.38 28.64 -14.29
N LEU A 205 6.83 27.41 -14.46
CA LEU A 205 6.69 26.36 -13.43
C LEU A 205 7.74 26.56 -12.33
N GLN A 206 7.35 27.21 -11.25
CA GLN A 206 8.14 27.29 -10.02
C GLN A 206 7.90 25.98 -9.24
N PHE A 207 8.88 25.08 -9.21
CA PHE A 207 8.74 23.82 -8.48
C PHE A 207 9.26 23.92 -7.04
N PHE A 208 10.46 24.47 -6.87
CA PHE A 208 11.13 24.52 -5.57
C PHE A 208 10.77 25.76 -4.74
N ALA A 209 10.89 25.64 -3.42
CA ALA A 209 10.77 26.75 -2.49
C ALA A 209 11.72 27.93 -2.86
N PRO A 210 11.37 29.19 -2.54
CA PRO A 210 10.25 29.61 -1.68
C PRO A 210 8.91 29.77 -2.42
N ALA A 211 8.92 29.96 -3.74
CA ALA A 211 7.71 30.24 -4.51
C ALA A 211 7.05 28.99 -5.10
N GLY A 212 7.74 27.84 -5.13
CA GLY A 212 7.27 26.69 -5.89
C GLY A 212 6.20 25.80 -5.26
N VAL A 213 5.67 24.90 -6.08
CA VAL A 213 4.48 24.08 -5.83
C VAL A 213 4.74 22.66 -5.35
N GLU A 214 6.00 22.31 -5.03
CA GLU A 214 6.41 20.96 -4.60
C GLU A 214 5.59 20.46 -3.40
N TYR A 215 5.37 21.31 -2.40
CA TYR A 215 4.66 20.96 -1.18
C TYR A 215 3.18 20.64 -1.44
N GLU A 216 2.49 21.49 -2.19
CA GLU A 216 1.09 21.29 -2.56
C GLU A 216 0.96 20.05 -3.44
N THR A 217 1.90 19.84 -4.37
CA THR A 217 1.94 18.65 -5.22
C THR A 217 2.03 17.38 -4.38
N LEU A 218 2.92 17.35 -3.37
CA LEU A 218 3.04 16.24 -2.45
C LEU A 218 1.73 15.98 -1.69
N LEU A 219 1.07 17.03 -1.18
CA LEU A 219 -0.19 16.90 -0.45
C LEU A 219 -1.36 16.48 -1.34
N VAL A 220 -1.41 16.93 -2.59
CA VAL A 220 -2.38 16.47 -3.59
C VAL A 220 -2.23 14.96 -3.83
N LEU A 221 -1.00 14.49 -4.09
CA LEU A 221 -0.73 13.08 -4.35
C LEU A 221 -0.95 12.21 -3.11
N ALA A 222 -0.57 12.70 -1.93
CA ALA A 222 -0.84 12.02 -0.66
C ALA A 222 -2.34 11.91 -0.39
N SER A 223 -3.11 12.97 -0.64
CA SER A 223 -4.57 12.97 -0.49
C SER A 223 -5.23 12.00 -1.48
N ALA A 224 -4.80 12.00 -2.74
CA ALA A 224 -5.27 11.04 -3.74
C ALA A 224 -4.96 9.59 -3.30
N SER A 225 -3.77 9.36 -2.75
CA SER A 225 -3.37 8.07 -2.21
C SER A 225 -4.28 7.63 -1.06
N ILE A 226 -4.64 8.53 -0.14
CA ILE A 226 -5.58 8.26 0.96
C ILE A 226 -6.98 7.91 0.42
N ILE A 227 -7.47 8.64 -0.58
CA ILE A 227 -8.79 8.37 -1.18
C ILE A 227 -8.84 6.98 -1.80
N LEU A 228 -7.80 6.60 -2.54
CA LEU A 228 -7.71 5.33 -3.27
C LEU A 228 -7.44 4.13 -2.34
N THR A 229 -6.65 4.31 -1.28
CA THR A 229 -6.33 3.25 -0.32
C THR A 229 -7.39 3.09 0.78
N GLY A 230 -8.14 4.15 1.08
CA GLY A 230 -9.21 4.16 2.08
C GLY A 230 -8.71 4.34 3.53
N PRO A 231 -9.57 4.07 4.53
CA PRO A 231 -9.29 4.37 5.93
C PRO A 231 -8.26 3.44 6.60
N GLY A 232 -7.98 2.24 6.07
CA GLY A 232 -7.22 1.22 6.80
C GLY A 232 -7.97 0.66 8.03
N ARG A 233 -7.38 -0.32 8.72
CA ARG A 233 -7.99 -0.94 9.91
C ARG A 233 -7.96 -0.07 11.16
N ILE A 234 -6.91 0.74 11.33
CA ILE A 234 -6.71 1.61 12.50
C ILE A 234 -7.42 2.95 12.24
N ALA A 235 -8.74 2.92 12.12
CA ALA A 235 -9.57 4.08 11.82
C ALA A 235 -10.91 3.94 12.54
N VAL A 236 -11.52 5.04 12.96
CA VAL A 236 -12.84 5.01 13.61
C VAL A 236 -13.88 4.34 12.71
N ASP A 237 -13.83 4.56 11.39
CA ASP A 237 -14.71 3.90 10.42
C ASP A 237 -14.12 2.64 9.76
N GLY A 238 -12.90 2.22 10.15
CA GLY A 238 -12.21 1.08 9.52
C GLY A 238 -12.98 -0.23 9.62
N GLY A 239 -13.81 -0.36 10.65
CA GLY A 239 -14.72 -1.48 10.87
C GLY A 239 -15.97 -1.49 9.97
N ARG A 240 -16.31 -0.40 9.27
CA ARG A 240 -17.58 -0.29 8.52
C ARG A 240 -17.41 -0.76 7.06
N GLY A 241 -18.35 -1.58 6.59
CA GLY A 241 -18.29 -2.21 5.26
C GLY A 241 -18.29 -1.22 4.09
N TRP A 242 -18.96 -0.07 4.23
CA TRP A 242 -18.94 1.01 3.23
C TRP A 242 -17.54 1.61 3.03
N ALA A 243 -16.74 1.64 4.09
CA ALA A 243 -15.39 2.21 4.04
C ALA A 243 -14.34 1.22 3.49
N ARG A 244 -14.65 -0.09 3.45
CA ARG A 244 -13.75 -1.16 2.98
C ARG A 244 -13.98 -1.62 1.54
N ARG A 245 -15.03 -1.15 0.85
CA ARG A 245 -15.33 -1.54 -0.54
C ARG A 245 -15.06 -0.36 -1.50
N PRO A 246 -13.78 -0.10 -1.83
CA PRO A 246 -13.35 1.16 -2.46
C PRO A 246 -13.67 1.28 -3.96
N PHE A 247 -14.08 0.21 -4.66
CA PHE A 247 -13.97 0.20 -6.12
C PHE A 247 -14.79 1.28 -6.84
N ILE A 248 -16.02 1.58 -6.42
CA ILE A 248 -16.79 2.68 -7.01
C ILE A 248 -16.75 3.92 -6.12
N GLY A 249 -16.77 3.74 -4.79
CA GLY A 249 -16.83 4.84 -3.84
C GLY A 249 -15.57 5.73 -3.83
N SER A 250 -14.37 5.12 -3.90
CA SER A 250 -13.11 5.89 -3.88
C SER A 250 -12.86 6.63 -5.19
N PHE A 251 -13.17 6.01 -6.34
CA PHE A 251 -13.09 6.70 -7.63
C PHE A 251 -14.08 7.85 -7.74
N LEU A 252 -15.31 7.64 -7.26
CA LEU A 252 -16.30 8.71 -7.19
C LEU A 252 -15.84 9.84 -6.25
N ALA A 253 -15.31 9.51 -5.06
CA ALA A 253 -14.78 10.52 -4.15
C ALA A 253 -13.59 11.29 -4.74
N LEU A 254 -12.69 10.61 -5.45
CA LEU A 254 -11.58 11.24 -6.16
C LEU A 254 -12.10 12.20 -7.25
N ALA A 255 -13.05 11.74 -8.06
CA ALA A 255 -13.67 12.56 -9.09
C ALA A 255 -14.43 13.76 -8.50
N ILE A 256 -15.11 13.58 -7.37
CA ILE A 256 -15.78 14.67 -6.64
C ILE A 256 -14.75 15.67 -6.10
N GLY A 257 -13.61 15.21 -5.56
CA GLY A 257 -12.56 16.11 -5.08
C GLY A 257 -11.96 16.96 -6.20
N ILE A 258 -11.62 16.33 -7.33
CA ILE A 258 -11.09 17.02 -8.51
C ILE A 258 -12.14 17.96 -9.14
N GLY A 259 -13.36 17.46 -9.35
CA GLY A 259 -14.47 18.22 -9.92
C GLY A 259 -14.90 19.38 -9.01
N GLY A 260 -14.88 19.19 -7.69
CA GLY A 260 -15.12 20.23 -6.71
C GLY A 260 -14.04 21.30 -6.75
N ALA A 261 -12.76 20.92 -6.88
CA ALA A 261 -11.68 21.88 -7.05
C ALA A 261 -11.84 22.72 -8.31
N ALA A 262 -12.11 22.07 -9.45
CA ALA A 262 -12.34 22.73 -10.73
C ALA A 262 -13.57 23.64 -10.69
N ALA A 263 -14.66 23.21 -10.04
CA ALA A 263 -15.85 24.04 -9.87
C ALA A 263 -15.56 25.28 -9.00
N LEU A 264 -14.86 25.13 -7.88
CA LEU A 264 -14.46 26.27 -7.04
C LEU A 264 -13.59 27.25 -7.85
N TRP A 265 -12.63 26.74 -8.62
CA TRP A 265 -11.79 27.58 -9.46
C TRP A 265 -12.61 28.31 -10.54
N ILE A 266 -13.36 27.58 -11.38
CA ILE A 266 -14.08 28.16 -12.52
C ILE A 266 -15.18 29.14 -12.07
N PHE A 267 -15.97 28.77 -11.06
CA PHE A 267 -17.14 29.56 -10.68
C PHE A 267 -16.85 30.69 -9.69
N LEU A 268 -15.71 30.67 -8.99
CA LEU A 268 -15.41 31.64 -7.93
C LEU A 268 -14.16 32.48 -8.20
N ASN A 269 -13.35 32.15 -9.23
CA ASN A 269 -12.14 32.88 -9.58
C ASN A 269 -12.36 33.97 -10.65
N GLY A 270 -13.52 34.03 -11.31
CA GLY A 270 -13.84 35.10 -12.29
C GLY A 270 -12.99 35.13 -13.57
N ALA A 271 -11.82 34.47 -13.57
CA ALA A 271 -10.92 34.34 -14.70
C ALA A 271 -11.16 33.01 -15.43
N ASP A 272 -11.55 33.10 -16.70
CA ASP A 272 -11.59 31.96 -17.60
C ASP A 272 -10.16 31.39 -17.75
N PRO A 273 -9.93 30.08 -17.48
CA PRO A 273 -8.62 29.46 -17.70
C PRO A 273 -8.24 29.34 -19.19
N PHE A 274 -9.12 29.81 -20.09
CA PHE A 274 -8.99 29.74 -21.55
C PHE A 274 -9.21 31.09 -22.27
N ALA A 275 -9.40 32.20 -21.53
CA ALA A 275 -9.60 33.53 -22.11
C ALA A 275 -8.29 34.32 -22.25
#